data_AF-A0A2W6YWZ0-F1
#
_entry.id   AF-A0A2W6YWZ0-F1
#
_cell.length_a   1.000
_cell.length_b   1.000
_cell.length_c   1.000
_cell.angle_alpha   90.00
_cell.angle_beta   90.00
_cell.angle_gamma   90.00
#
_symmetry.space_group_name_H-M   'P 1'
#
loop_
_entity.id
_entity.type
_entity.pdbx_description
1 polymer ?
#
loop_
_entity_poly.entity_id
_entity_poly.type
_entity_poly.pdbx_seq_one_letter_code
_entity_poly.pdbx_strand_id
1 'polypeptide(L)'
;MDIASTLGSLAGDLVRLGAPQLGGIIGSAIGGPAGTVVGGLAGKVLDTLAGKLGTPATPEAVQDAIATRPEEAAPVIREVEAQAPELLRIWEAETQARGAAQAAEIEKGFGAWQFWRGAWQGLIIGGWAVILLACVFGGGRITPMLPMSDIVQAWSSVTLTWLAVFNGGHTLKEIAPALGFGRKAAR
;
A
#
# COMPACT_ATOMS: atom_id res chain seq x y z
N MET A 1 18.78 -14.38 -9.59
CA MET A 1 18.19 -15.22 -8.54
C MET A 1 16.72 -14.87 -8.43
N ASP A 2 15.84 -15.84 -8.20
CA ASP A 2 14.42 -15.58 -7.96
C ASP A 2 14.21 -15.25 -6.47
N ILE A 3 13.28 -14.35 -6.14
CA ILE A 3 13.10 -13.79 -4.80
C ILE A 3 12.85 -14.88 -3.74
N ALA A 4 12.13 -15.94 -4.12
CA ALA A 4 11.89 -17.10 -3.28
C ALA A 4 13.19 -17.83 -2.89
N SER A 5 14.14 -17.92 -3.82
CA SER A 5 15.45 -18.53 -3.56
C SER A 5 16.32 -17.66 -2.65
N THR A 6 16.32 -16.34 -2.85
CA THR A 6 17.05 -15.37 -2.00
C THR A 6 16.52 -15.40 -0.57
N LEU A 7 15.19 -15.36 -0.39
CA LEU A 7 14.54 -15.46 0.91
C LEU A 7 14.83 -16.79 1.61
N GLY A 8 14.87 -17.89 0.85
CA GLY A 8 15.24 -19.21 1.35
C GLY A 8 16.65 -19.27 1.88
N SER A 9 17.61 -18.72 1.14
CA SER A 9 19.00 -18.66 1.60
C SER A 9 19.16 -17.71 2.79
N LEU A 10 18.52 -16.54 2.77
CA LEU A 10 18.55 -15.59 3.88
C LEU A 10 17.96 -16.19 5.16
N ALA A 11 16.81 -16.88 5.06
CA ALA A 11 16.20 -17.58 6.18
C ALA A 11 17.16 -18.62 6.77
N GLY A 12 17.82 -19.41 5.92
CA GLY A 12 18.83 -20.38 6.33
C GLY A 12 20.02 -19.75 7.05
N ASP A 13 20.52 -18.63 6.55
CA ASP A 13 21.66 -17.92 7.13
C ASP A 13 21.30 -17.26 8.47
N LEU A 14 20.10 -16.69 8.61
CA LEU A 14 19.59 -16.18 9.88
C LEU A 14 19.49 -17.27 10.96
N VAL A 15 19.00 -18.46 10.61
CA VAL A 15 18.96 -19.62 11.53
C VAL A 15 20.37 -20.01 11.96
N ARG A 16 21.33 -20.07 11.03
CA ARG A 16 22.73 -20.41 11.33
C ARG A 16 23.40 -19.39 12.25
N LEU A 17 23.02 -18.12 12.14
CA LEU A 17 23.54 -17.02 12.97
C LEU A 17 22.81 -16.89 14.32
N GLY A 18 21.93 -17.84 14.65
CA GLY A 18 21.24 -17.90 15.94
C GLY A 18 19.97 -17.06 16.00
N ALA A 19 19.37 -16.73 14.85
CA ALA A 19 18.08 -16.07 14.74
C ALA A 19 16.99 -16.97 14.11
N PRO A 20 16.56 -18.03 14.83
CA PRO A 20 15.58 -18.97 14.31
C PRO A 20 14.18 -18.35 14.10
N GLN A 21 13.76 -17.37 14.91
CA GLN A 21 12.46 -16.71 14.73
C GLN A 21 12.46 -15.82 13.49
N LEU A 22 13.51 -15.01 13.29
CA LEU A 22 13.65 -14.21 12.07
C LEU A 22 13.71 -15.11 10.82
N GLY A 23 14.46 -16.21 10.90
CA GLY A 23 14.51 -17.21 9.82
C GLY A 23 13.15 -17.83 9.53
N GLY A 24 12.36 -18.15 10.55
CA GLY A 24 10.99 -18.67 10.40
C GLY A 24 10.04 -17.65 9.76
N ILE A 25 10.11 -16.37 10.18
CA ILE A 25 9.31 -15.27 9.62
C ILE A 25 9.64 -15.07 8.14
N ILE A 26 10.93 -14.95 7.79
CA ILE A 26 11.38 -14.78 6.40
C ILE A 26 11.04 -16.03 5.56
N GLY A 27 11.24 -17.22 6.12
CA GLY A 27 10.92 -18.49 5.46
C GLY A 27 9.42 -18.64 5.15
N SER A 28 8.55 -18.15 6.03
CA SER A 28 7.10 -18.15 5.80
C SER A 28 6.68 -17.32 4.58
N ALA A 29 7.49 -16.33 4.18
CA ALA A 29 7.22 -15.51 3.01
C ALA A 29 7.49 -16.22 1.68
N ILE A 30 8.20 -17.36 1.67
CA ILE A 30 8.55 -18.13 0.46
C ILE A 30 7.34 -18.88 -0.11
N GLY A 31 6.44 -19.35 0.77
CA GLY A 31 5.22 -20.09 0.40
C GLY A 31 3.94 -19.29 0.52
N GLY A 32 4.04 -18.02 0.95
CA GLY A 32 2.89 -17.12 1.07
C GLY A 32 2.41 -16.61 -0.30
N PRO A 33 1.19 -16.06 -0.39
CA PRO A 33 0.78 -15.30 -1.58
C PRO A 33 1.87 -14.28 -1.92
N ALA A 34 2.25 -14.16 -3.19
CA ALA A 34 3.45 -13.46 -3.69
C ALA A 34 3.60 -11.96 -3.33
N GLY A 35 2.86 -11.44 -2.35
CA GLY A 35 3.00 -10.12 -1.74
C GLY A 35 3.31 -10.12 -0.23
N THR A 36 3.59 -11.26 0.42
CA THR A 36 3.85 -11.30 1.89
C THR A 36 5.08 -10.52 2.34
N VAL A 37 6.04 -10.26 1.44
CA VAL A 37 7.20 -9.40 1.74
C VAL A 37 6.80 -7.93 1.76
N VAL A 38 5.92 -7.49 0.85
CA VAL A 38 5.52 -6.09 0.75
C VAL A 38 4.37 -5.81 1.72
N GLY A 39 4.68 -5.18 2.86
CA GLY A 39 3.69 -4.80 3.87
C GLY A 39 3.31 -5.90 4.88
N GLY A 40 3.93 -7.07 4.79
CA GLY A 40 3.80 -8.15 5.78
C GLY A 40 4.91 -8.15 6.85
N LEU A 41 4.83 -9.08 7.79
CA LEU A 41 5.79 -9.22 8.89
C LEU A 41 7.23 -9.46 8.39
N ALA A 42 7.40 -10.24 7.31
CA ALA A 42 8.70 -10.47 6.68
C ALA A 42 9.33 -9.19 6.13
N GLY A 43 8.52 -8.28 5.56
CA GLY A 43 8.97 -6.96 5.14
C GLY A 43 9.48 -6.12 6.31
N LYS A 44 8.74 -6.07 7.41
CA LYS A 44 9.17 -5.34 8.62
C LYS A 44 10.48 -5.88 9.20
N VAL A 45 10.67 -7.20 9.21
CA VAL A 45 11.93 -7.82 9.64
C VAL A 45 13.08 -7.42 8.71
N LEU A 46 12.87 -7.45 7.38
CA LEU A 46 13.86 -6.99 6.41
C LEU A 46 14.20 -5.51 6.61
N ASP A 47 13.20 -4.64 6.78
CA ASP A 47 13.40 -3.21 7.04
C ASP A 47 14.24 -2.98 8.31
N THR A 48 13.93 -3.73 9.38
CA THR A 48 14.63 -3.61 10.66
C THR A 48 16.09 -4.07 10.56
N LEU A 49 16.33 -5.21 9.89
CA LEU A 49 17.68 -5.73 9.64
C LEU A 49 18.47 -4.77 8.75
N ALA A 50 17.89 -4.31 7.65
CA ALA A 50 18.52 -3.41 6.71
C ALA A 50 18.89 -2.07 7.35
N GLY A 51 17.99 -1.51 8.17
CA GLY A 51 18.23 -0.28 8.92
C GLY A 51 19.40 -0.39 9.90
N LYS A 52 19.53 -1.52 10.61
CA LYS A 52 20.66 -1.75 11.53
C LYS A 52 21.96 -2.12 10.82
N LEU A 53 21.90 -2.77 9.67
CA LEU A 53 23.06 -3.15 8.86
C LEU A 53 23.54 -2.03 7.93
N GLY A 54 22.77 -0.94 7.81
CA GLY A 54 23.07 0.21 6.95
C GLY A 54 22.96 -0.12 5.46
N THR A 55 22.04 -1.01 5.10
CA THR A 55 21.86 -1.51 3.73
C THR A 55 20.46 -1.22 3.19
N PRO A 56 20.23 -1.30 1.87
CA PRO A 56 18.89 -1.28 1.31
C PRO A 56 18.00 -2.39 1.89
N ALA A 57 16.72 -2.11 2.11
CA ALA A 57 15.73 -3.06 2.60
C ALA A 57 15.26 -4.04 1.52
N THR A 58 16.22 -4.73 0.90
CA THR A 58 15.97 -5.83 -0.04
C THR A 58 16.56 -7.13 0.50
N PRO A 59 15.92 -8.30 0.25
CA PRO A 59 16.46 -9.59 0.67
C PRO A 59 17.91 -9.80 0.20
N GLU A 60 18.21 -9.38 -1.03
CA GLU A 60 19.53 -9.51 -1.65
C GLU A 60 20.57 -8.65 -0.91
N ALA A 61 20.27 -7.38 -0.65
CA ALA A 61 21.24 -6.47 -0.02
C ALA A 61 21.51 -6.84 1.45
N VAL A 62 20.49 -7.31 2.17
CA VAL A 62 20.65 -7.82 3.54
C VAL A 62 21.48 -9.11 3.53
N GLN A 63 21.22 -10.02 2.58
CA GLN A 63 22.01 -11.24 2.44
C GLN A 63 23.47 -10.93 2.12
N ASP A 64 23.72 -10.02 1.17
CA ASP A 64 25.07 -9.60 0.81
C ASP A 64 25.79 -8.96 1.99
N ALA A 65 25.09 -8.15 2.81
CA ALA A 65 25.66 -7.58 4.03
C ALA A 65 26.09 -8.64 5.04
N ILE A 66 25.27 -9.69 5.20
CA ILE A 66 25.56 -10.82 6.09
C ILE A 66 26.75 -11.64 5.56
N ALA A 67 26.81 -11.87 4.26
CA ALA A 67 27.88 -12.63 3.63
C ALA A 67 29.22 -11.87 3.65
N THR A 68 29.20 -10.55 3.47
CA THR A 68 30.41 -9.71 3.41
C THR A 68 30.94 -9.34 4.79
N ARG A 69 30.07 -9.20 5.80
CA ARG A 69 30.43 -8.77 7.16
C ARG A 69 29.76 -9.63 8.24
N PRO A 70 30.04 -10.94 8.29
CA PRO A 70 29.37 -11.86 9.22
C PRO A 70 29.64 -11.53 10.70
N GLU A 71 30.86 -11.08 11.00
CA GLU A 71 31.31 -10.69 12.35
C GLU A 71 30.47 -9.50 12.90
N GLU A 72 30.15 -8.53 12.04
CA GLU A 72 29.37 -7.33 12.37
C GLU A 72 27.85 -7.60 12.33
N ALA A 73 27.40 -8.49 11.44
CA ALA A 73 26.00 -8.83 11.29
C ALA A 73 25.48 -9.73 12.42
N ALA A 74 26.29 -10.66 12.94
CA ALA A 74 25.90 -11.59 13.99
C ALA A 74 25.37 -10.93 15.29
N PRO A 75 25.98 -9.88 15.87
CA PRO A 75 25.42 -9.20 17.03
C PRO A 75 24.12 -8.45 16.69
N VAL A 76 24.04 -7.82 15.52
CA VAL A 76 22.84 -7.11 15.04
C VAL A 76 21.66 -8.07 14.88
N ILE A 77 21.89 -9.21 14.24
CA ILE A 77 20.87 -10.24 14.01
C ILE A 77 20.34 -10.78 15.35
N ARG A 78 21.22 -11.02 16.33
CA ARG A 78 20.81 -11.46 17.67
C ARG A 78 20.00 -10.41 18.42
N GLU A 79 20.34 -9.13 18.26
CA GLU A 79 19.57 -8.04 18.83
C GLU A 79 18.15 -7.97 18.23
N VAL A 80 18.03 -8.12 16.91
CA VAL A 80 16.73 -8.12 16.22
C VAL A 80 15.93 -9.38 16.55
N GLU A 81 16.57 -10.53 16.69
CA GLU A 81 15.93 -11.78 17.15
C GLU A 81 15.33 -11.62 18.55
N ALA A 82 16.01 -10.93 19.46
CA ALA A 82 15.47 -10.64 20.79
C ALA A 82 14.20 -9.74 20.74
N GLN A 83 14.06 -8.93 19.69
CA GLN A 83 12.91 -8.07 19.44
C GLN A 83 11.83 -8.76 18.58
N ALA A 84 12.08 -9.95 18.04
CA ALA A 84 11.16 -10.65 17.16
C ALA A 84 9.76 -10.89 17.78
N PRO A 85 9.61 -11.25 19.08
CA PRO A 85 8.30 -11.39 19.70
C PRO A 85 7.53 -10.06 19.79
N GLU A 86 8.23 -8.95 19.99
CA GLU A 86 7.64 -7.61 20.04
C GLU A 86 7.18 -7.17 18.64
N LEU A 87 8.03 -7.36 17.62
CA LEU A 87 7.68 -7.09 16.23
C LEU A 87 6.44 -7.89 15.78
N LEU A 88 6.34 -9.16 16.20
CA LEU A 88 5.16 -9.98 15.95
C LEU A 88 3.92 -9.41 16.64
N ARG A 89 4.00 -9.03 17.94
CA ARG A 89 2.85 -8.43 18.65
C ARG A 89 2.39 -7.12 18.02
N ILE A 90 3.31 -6.25 17.61
CA ILE A 90 2.98 -4.98 16.95
C ILE A 90 2.28 -5.26 15.62
N TRP A 91 2.79 -6.22 14.84
CA TRP A 91 2.17 -6.60 13.57
C TRP A 91 0.79 -7.23 13.74
N GLU A 92 0.60 -8.09 14.74
CA GLU A 92 -0.71 -8.67 15.08
C GLU A 92 -1.70 -7.59 15.51
N ALA A 93 -1.27 -6.64 16.35
CA ALA A 93 -2.09 -5.52 16.79
C ALA A 93 -2.51 -4.62 15.61
N GLU A 94 -1.59 -4.32 14.69
CA GLU A 94 -1.91 -3.58 13.46
C GLU A 94 -2.87 -4.34 12.54
N THR A 95 -2.67 -5.64 12.40
CA THR A 95 -3.52 -6.50 11.56
C THR A 95 -4.92 -6.62 12.15
N GLN A 96 -5.02 -6.78 13.47
CA GLN A 96 -6.30 -6.75 14.19
C GLN A 96 -6.98 -5.39 14.11
N ALA A 97 -6.25 -4.28 14.22
CA ALA A 97 -6.84 -2.94 14.08
C ALA A 97 -7.38 -2.70 12.65
N ARG A 98 -6.65 -3.15 11.61
CA ARG A 98 -7.13 -3.10 10.22
C ARG A 98 -8.35 -3.99 10.01
N GLY A 99 -8.32 -5.21 10.55
CA GLY A 99 -9.45 -6.14 10.51
C GLY A 99 -10.68 -5.61 11.25
N ALA A 100 -10.49 -4.98 12.41
CA ALA A 100 -11.55 -4.37 13.19
C ALA A 100 -12.15 -3.14 12.50
N ALA A 101 -11.34 -2.33 11.80
CA ALA A 101 -11.84 -1.23 10.98
C ALA A 101 -12.70 -1.76 9.82
N GLN A 102 -12.24 -2.80 9.12
CA GLN A 102 -13.01 -3.45 8.04
C GLN A 102 -14.26 -4.14 8.57
N ALA A 103 -14.17 -4.84 9.70
CA ALA A 103 -15.31 -5.49 10.34
C ALA A 103 -16.33 -4.46 10.83
N ALA A 104 -15.89 -3.33 11.41
CA ALA A 104 -16.76 -2.22 11.77
C ALA A 104 -17.39 -1.53 10.55
N GLU A 105 -16.70 -1.51 9.41
CA GLU A 105 -17.27 -1.07 8.13
C GLU A 105 -18.32 -2.05 7.57
N ILE A 106 -18.09 -3.36 7.72
CA ILE A 106 -19.02 -4.41 7.30
C ILE A 106 -20.24 -4.48 8.23
N GLU A 107 -20.04 -4.38 9.54
CA GLU A 107 -21.07 -4.44 10.58
C GLU A 107 -21.96 -3.19 10.59
N LYS A 108 -21.42 -2.02 10.23
CA LYS A 108 -22.22 -0.82 9.96
C LYS A 108 -23.06 -0.90 8.68
N GLY A 109 -22.98 -2.02 7.94
CA GLY A 109 -23.69 -2.22 6.69
C GLY A 109 -23.15 -1.34 5.57
N PHE A 110 -23.57 -1.62 4.34
CA PHE A 110 -23.29 -0.81 3.15
C PHE A 110 -23.91 0.59 3.34
N GLY A 111 -23.21 1.46 4.06
CA GLY A 111 -23.75 2.74 4.50
C GLY A 111 -24.17 3.58 3.29
N ALA A 112 -25.21 4.39 3.45
CA ALA A 112 -25.72 5.28 2.41
C ALA A 112 -24.58 6.06 1.72
N TRP A 113 -23.53 6.42 2.46
CA TRP A 113 -22.33 7.07 1.96
C TRP A 113 -21.49 6.22 0.98
N GLN A 114 -21.26 4.93 1.26
CA GLN A 114 -20.51 4.04 0.35
C GLN A 114 -21.33 3.70 -0.91
N PHE A 115 -22.65 3.55 -0.75
CA PHE A 115 -23.57 3.44 -1.89
C PHE A 115 -23.51 4.70 -2.77
N TRP A 116 -23.63 5.89 -2.18
CA TRP A 116 -23.54 7.13 -2.92
C TRP A 116 -22.18 7.31 -3.58
N ARG A 117 -21.08 6.93 -2.93
CA ARG A 117 -19.75 6.94 -3.55
C ARG A 117 -19.67 6.01 -4.76
N GLY A 118 -20.18 4.78 -4.62
CA GLY A 118 -20.24 3.82 -5.72
C GLY A 118 -21.14 4.29 -6.87
N ALA A 119 -22.28 4.88 -6.56
CA ALA A 119 -23.21 5.43 -7.54
C ALA A 119 -22.60 6.61 -8.33
N TRP A 120 -21.93 7.53 -7.65
CA TRP A 120 -21.20 8.64 -8.29
C TRP A 120 -20.01 8.15 -9.14
N GLN A 121 -19.26 7.17 -8.64
CA GLN A 121 -18.19 6.54 -9.41
C GLN A 121 -18.74 5.85 -10.67
N GLY A 122 -19.86 5.14 -10.55
CA GLY A 122 -20.57 4.51 -11.66
C GLY A 122 -21.09 5.54 -12.68
N LEU A 123 -21.60 6.68 -12.21
CA LEU A 123 -22.04 7.79 -13.07
C LEU A 123 -20.88 8.33 -13.92
N ILE A 124 -19.71 8.56 -13.31
CA ILE A 124 -18.54 9.12 -14.00
C ILE A 124 -18.02 8.15 -15.08
N ILE A 125 -17.87 6.88 -14.73
CA ILE A 125 -17.46 5.83 -15.67
C ILE A 125 -18.51 5.68 -16.77
N GLY A 126 -19.80 5.67 -16.41
CA GLY A 126 -20.91 5.60 -17.35
C GLY A 126 -20.90 6.75 -18.36
N GLY A 127 -20.65 7.99 -17.92
CA GLY A 127 -20.54 9.13 -18.83
C GLY A 127 -19.35 9.02 -19.76
N TRP A 128 -18.19 8.55 -19.30
CA TRP A 128 -17.06 8.26 -20.19
C TRP A 128 -17.37 7.16 -21.19
N ALA A 129 -18.10 6.11 -20.79
CA ALA A 129 -18.54 5.06 -21.70
C ALA A 129 -19.49 5.60 -22.77
N VAL A 130 -20.43 6.48 -22.42
CA VAL A 130 -21.34 7.13 -23.40
C VAL A 130 -20.56 8.04 -24.34
N ILE A 131 -19.60 8.83 -23.84
CA ILE A 131 -18.72 9.67 -24.66
C ILE A 131 -17.92 8.80 -25.64
N LEU A 132 -17.33 7.70 -25.17
CA LEU A 132 -16.60 6.77 -26.04
C LEU A 132 -17.49 6.13 -27.10
N LEU A 133 -18.70 5.68 -26.73
CA LEU A 133 -19.67 5.15 -27.69
C LEU A 133 -20.06 6.21 -28.73
N ALA A 134 -20.25 7.46 -28.30
CA ALA A 134 -20.53 8.58 -29.21
C ALA A 134 -19.32 8.89 -30.12
N CYS A 135 -18.08 8.76 -29.66
CA CYS A 135 -16.90 8.94 -30.51
C CYS A 135 -16.73 7.81 -31.53
N VAL A 136 -16.99 6.55 -31.13
CA VAL A 136 -16.75 5.37 -31.96
C VAL A 136 -17.88 5.13 -32.97
N PHE A 137 -19.12 5.41 -32.57
CA PHE A 137 -20.32 5.15 -33.38
C PHE A 137 -21.04 6.44 -33.83
N GLY A 138 -20.52 7.61 -33.46
CA GLY A 138 -21.08 8.90 -33.84
C GLY A 138 -20.77 9.25 -35.28
N GLY A 139 -21.82 9.57 -36.03
CA GLY A 139 -21.72 9.90 -37.45
C GLY A 139 -23.00 9.58 -38.23
N GLY A 140 -23.72 8.52 -37.86
CA GLY A 140 -24.95 8.10 -38.58
C GLY A 140 -26.23 7.94 -37.76
N ARG A 141 -26.14 7.65 -36.45
CA ARG A 141 -27.33 7.41 -35.59
C ARG A 141 -27.31 8.15 -34.25
N ILE A 142 -26.12 8.53 -33.79
CA ILE A 142 -25.90 9.29 -32.57
C ILE A 142 -25.11 10.51 -32.98
N THR A 143 -25.79 11.66 -33.01
CA THR A 143 -25.15 12.94 -33.31
C THR A 143 -25.09 13.73 -32.01
N PRO A 144 -23.89 13.99 -31.47
CA PRO A 144 -23.74 14.86 -30.31
C PRO A 144 -24.34 16.24 -30.61
N MET A 145 -25.13 16.77 -29.69
CA MET A 145 -25.72 18.11 -29.83
C MET A 145 -24.70 19.24 -29.60
N LEU A 146 -23.57 18.91 -28.99
CA LEU A 146 -22.47 19.82 -28.70
C LEU A 146 -21.18 19.30 -29.37
N PRO A 147 -20.21 20.18 -29.65
CA PRO A 147 -18.88 19.75 -30.05
C PRO A 147 -18.31 18.75 -29.05
N MET A 148 -17.72 17.65 -29.55
CA MET A 148 -17.13 16.62 -28.69
C MET A 148 -16.02 17.18 -27.78
N SER A 149 -15.31 18.21 -28.23
CA SER A 149 -14.33 18.95 -27.41
C SER A 149 -14.97 19.50 -26.13
N ASP A 150 -16.14 20.10 -26.25
CA ASP A 150 -16.81 20.80 -25.16
C ASP A 150 -17.40 19.78 -24.18
N ILE A 151 -17.95 18.68 -24.70
CA ILE A 151 -18.45 17.54 -23.91
C ILE A 151 -17.30 16.93 -23.09
N VAL A 152 -16.16 16.63 -23.73
CA VAL A 152 -15.00 16.04 -23.07
C VAL A 152 -14.42 17.00 -22.03
N GLN A 153 -14.34 18.30 -22.34
CA GLN A 153 -13.82 19.29 -21.41
C GLN A 153 -14.71 19.43 -20.17
N ALA A 154 -16.04 19.52 -20.38
CA ALA A 154 -17.00 19.59 -19.29
C ALA A 154 -17.02 18.30 -18.45
N TRP A 155 -16.94 17.13 -19.08
CA TRP A 155 -16.94 15.87 -18.34
C TRP A 155 -15.62 15.61 -17.59
N SER A 156 -14.51 16.10 -18.14
CA SER A 156 -13.20 16.07 -17.48
C SER A 156 -13.17 16.94 -16.23
N SER A 157 -13.81 18.12 -16.23
CA SER A 157 -13.88 18.96 -15.03
C SER A 157 -14.66 18.27 -13.91
N VAL A 158 -15.79 17.62 -14.23
CA VAL A 158 -16.57 16.81 -13.28
C VAL A 158 -15.73 15.65 -12.71
N THR A 159 -15.00 14.95 -13.58
CA THR A 159 -14.12 13.84 -13.16
C THR A 159 -13.01 14.33 -12.24
N LEU A 160 -12.37 15.47 -12.55
CA LEU A 160 -11.31 16.06 -11.73
C LEU A 160 -11.84 16.54 -10.38
N THR A 161 -13.00 17.21 -10.35
CA THR A 161 -13.65 17.63 -9.11
C THR A 161 -13.98 16.41 -8.24
N TRP A 162 -14.49 15.34 -8.82
CA TRP A 162 -14.74 14.10 -8.10
C TRP A 162 -13.47 13.47 -7.53
N LEU A 163 -12.41 13.35 -8.35
CA LEU A 163 -11.12 12.82 -7.91
C LEU A 163 -10.54 13.67 -6.77
N ALA A 164 -10.61 14.99 -6.86
CA ALA A 164 -10.13 15.90 -5.83
C ALA A 164 -10.90 15.74 -4.51
N VAL A 165 -12.23 15.74 -4.55
CA VAL A 165 -13.07 15.73 -3.34
C VAL A 165 -13.10 14.35 -2.69
N PHE A 166 -13.19 13.27 -3.47
CA PHE A 166 -13.49 11.92 -2.96
C PHE A 166 -12.29 10.97 -2.92
N ASN A 167 -11.34 11.12 -3.84
CA ASN A 167 -10.10 10.32 -3.82
C ASN A 167 -8.91 11.12 -3.25
N GLY A 168 -8.94 12.46 -3.37
CA GLY A 168 -7.92 13.38 -2.88
C GLY A 168 -8.10 13.83 -1.44
N GLY A 169 -9.08 13.32 -0.69
CA GLY A 169 -9.34 13.75 0.70
C GLY A 169 -8.17 13.55 1.68
N HIS A 170 -7.23 12.64 1.41
CA HIS A 170 -5.97 12.52 2.16
C HIS A 170 -4.94 13.58 1.73
N THR A 171 -4.81 13.82 0.42
CA THR A 171 -3.92 14.84 -0.15
C THR A 171 -4.37 16.27 0.22
N LEU A 172 -5.67 16.55 0.20
CA LEU A 172 -6.23 17.84 0.64
C LEU A 172 -6.05 18.08 2.14
N LYS A 173 -6.08 17.03 2.97
CA LYS A 173 -5.78 17.15 4.42
C LYS A 173 -4.31 17.43 4.69
N GLU A 174 -3.40 16.95 3.84
CA GLU A 174 -1.97 17.24 3.92
C GLU A 174 -1.61 18.62 3.34
N ILE A 175 -2.35 19.08 2.33
CA ILE A 175 -2.14 20.38 1.70
C ILE A 175 -2.88 21.53 2.42
N ALA A 176 -4.01 21.28 3.09
CA ALA A 176 -4.77 22.31 3.80
C ALA A 176 -3.96 23.06 4.89
N PRO A 177 -3.11 22.41 5.70
CA PRO A 177 -2.19 23.10 6.61
C PRO A 177 -1.15 23.95 5.86
N ALA A 178 -0.65 23.46 4.72
CA ALA A 178 0.33 24.18 3.89
C ALA A 178 -0.28 25.41 3.18
N LEU A 179 -1.60 25.40 2.93
CA LEU A 179 -2.36 26.52 2.37
C LEU A 179 -3.01 27.43 3.42
N GLY A 180 -2.73 27.21 4.71
CA GLY A 180 -3.17 28.11 5.79
C GLY A 180 -4.65 28.02 6.18
N PHE A 181 -5.41 27.06 5.64
CA PHE A 181 -6.79 26.82 6.08
C PHE A 181 -6.78 26.03 7.40
N GLY A 182 -7.19 26.67 8.50
CA GLY A 182 -7.42 26.00 9.78
C GLY A 182 -6.60 26.51 10.97
N ARG A 183 -5.73 27.52 10.80
CA ARG A 183 -5.14 28.22 11.95
C ARG A 183 -6.24 29.04 12.62
N LYS A 184 -6.95 28.45 13.59
CA LYS A 184 -7.72 29.22 14.56
C LYS A 184 -6.75 30.22 15.17
N ALA A 185 -6.98 31.51 14.91
CA ALA A 185 -6.29 32.57 15.61
C ALA A 185 -6.54 32.34 17.10
N ALA A 186 -5.48 31.98 17.84
CA ALA A 186 -5.52 32.00 19.29
C ALA A 186 -5.72 33.47 19.71
N ARG A 187 -6.89 33.75 20.26
CA ARG A 187 -7.16 34.88 21.14
C ARG A 187 -7.84 34.31 22.39
#